data_AF-A0A1F3BGL4-F1
#
_entry.id   AF-A0A1F3BGL4-F1
#
_cell.length_a   1.000
_cell.length_b   1.000
_cell.length_c   1.000
_cell.angle_alpha   90.00
_cell.angle_beta   90.00
_cell.angle_gamma   90.00
#
_symmetry.space_group_name_H-M   'P 1'
#
loop_
_entity.id
_entity.type
_entity.pdbx_description
1 polymer ?
#
loop_
_entity_poly.entity_id
_entity_poly.type
_entity_poly.pdbx_seq_one_letter_code
_entity_poly.pdbx_strand_id
1 'polypeptide(L)'
;MKLIAFVILLGICTLSYSQETVQIDKRAINYYSEQEIKEMPVLKILQTNYLFRESFIIPDEFKQTLNSENVDGFKLGAFRKEKERVKISIDIEKEEKLSSNKYVILLSYEEVDKALNDIKAKNQ
;
A
#
# COMPACT_ATOMS: atom_id res chain seq x y z
N MET A 1 53.50 0.82 -14.81
CA MET A 1 52.68 0.79 -13.57
C MET A 1 51.48 1.74 -13.54
N LYS A 2 51.22 2.60 -14.55
CA LYS A 2 50.06 3.52 -14.54
C LYS A 2 48.80 2.99 -15.23
N LEU A 3 48.89 1.90 -16.00
CA LEU A 3 47.78 1.38 -16.81
C LEU A 3 46.83 0.46 -16.03
N ILE A 4 47.34 -0.25 -15.02
CA ILE A 4 46.57 -1.24 -14.24
C ILE A 4 45.58 -0.55 -13.28
N ALA A 5 45.93 0.63 -12.77
CA ALA A 5 45.05 1.39 -11.87
C ALA A 5 43.79 1.94 -12.57
N PHE A 6 43.84 2.17 -13.89
CA PHE A 6 42.70 2.69 -14.65
C PHE A 6 41.63 1.63 -14.91
N VAL A 7 42.04 0.35 -15.05
CA VAL A 7 41.12 -0.78 -15.28
C VAL A 7 40.37 -1.16 -14.00
N ILE A 8 40.99 -1.01 -12.83
CA ILE A 8 40.34 -1.27 -11.53
C ILE A 8 39.29 -0.19 -11.21
N LEU A 9 39.51 1.06 -11.65
CA LEU A 9 38.57 2.16 -11.39
C LEU A 9 37.27 2.06 -12.22
N LEU A 10 37.31 1.43 -13.41
CA LEU A 10 36.14 1.21 -14.26
C LEU A 10 35.26 0.03 -13.81
N GLY A 11 35.78 -0.88 -12.97
CA GLY A 11 35.04 -2.05 -12.49
C GLY A 11 34.08 -1.79 -11.33
N ILE A 12 34.08 -0.60 -10.74
CA ILE A 12 33.31 -0.29 -9.51
C ILE A 12 32.02 0.48 -9.81
N CYS A 13 31.84 0.99 -11.04
CA CYS A 13 30.66 1.78 -11.39
C CYS A 13 29.41 0.95 -11.79
N THR A 14 29.46 -0.39 -11.81
CA THR A 14 28.35 -1.22 -12.32
C THR A 14 27.48 -1.91 -11.26
N LEU A 15 27.62 -1.60 -9.96
CA LEU A 15 26.94 -2.35 -8.89
C LEU A 15 25.92 -1.56 -8.06
N SER A 16 25.32 -0.50 -8.59
CA SER A 16 24.26 0.20 -7.87
C SER A 16 23.06 0.53 -8.75
N TYR A 17 22.55 -0.49 -9.44
CA TYR A 17 21.11 -0.52 -9.70
C TYR A 17 20.44 -1.08 -8.44
N SER A 18 20.38 -0.26 -7.40
CA SER A 18 19.50 -0.54 -6.27
C SER A 18 18.09 -0.42 -6.83
N GLN A 19 17.52 -1.54 -7.29
CA GLN A 19 16.08 -1.68 -7.41
C GLN A 19 15.54 -1.29 -6.04
N GLU A 20 14.89 -0.12 -5.95
CA GLU A 20 14.11 0.22 -4.77
C GLU A 20 13.11 -0.90 -4.58
N THR A 21 13.36 -1.77 -3.60
CA THR A 21 12.45 -2.85 -3.28
C THR A 21 11.22 -2.20 -2.68
N VAL A 22 10.15 -2.13 -3.48
CA VAL A 22 8.85 -1.65 -3.00
C VAL A 22 8.48 -2.49 -1.79
N GLN A 23 8.44 -1.86 -0.61
CA GLN A 23 8.09 -2.56 0.63
C GLN A 23 6.59 -2.79 0.67
N ILE A 24 6.17 -4.01 0.99
CA ILE A 24 4.76 -4.34 1.21
C ILE A 24 4.25 -3.70 2.51
N ASP A 25 2.98 -3.35 2.55
CA ASP A 25 2.30 -2.90 3.75
C ASP A 25 2.39 -3.97 4.84
N LYS A 26 2.80 -3.58 6.06
CA LYS A 26 2.96 -4.47 7.21
C LYS A 26 1.70 -5.30 7.51
N ARG A 27 0.51 -4.79 7.20
CA ARG A 27 -0.77 -5.49 7.44
C ARG A 27 -0.97 -6.67 6.50
N ALA A 28 -0.21 -6.78 5.42
CA ALA A 28 -0.25 -7.91 4.51
C ALA A 28 0.04 -9.25 5.21
N ILE A 29 0.82 -9.25 6.30
CA ILE A 29 1.12 -10.46 7.09
C ILE A 29 -0.14 -11.12 7.69
N ASN A 30 -1.25 -10.38 7.79
CA ASN A 30 -2.52 -10.91 8.27
C ASN A 30 -3.28 -11.71 7.19
N TYR A 31 -2.85 -11.63 5.92
CA TYR A 31 -3.54 -12.19 4.76
C TYR A 31 -2.65 -13.09 3.90
N TYR A 32 -1.33 -12.93 4.00
CA TYR A 32 -0.34 -13.66 3.23
C TYR A 32 0.74 -14.21 4.18
N SER A 33 1.21 -15.41 3.90
CA SER A 33 2.39 -15.97 4.56
C SER A 33 3.66 -15.20 4.21
N GLU A 34 4.70 -15.30 5.04
CA GLU A 34 5.99 -14.67 4.76
C GLU A 34 6.60 -15.12 3.43
N GLN A 35 6.40 -16.38 3.04
CA GLN A 35 6.90 -16.91 1.77
C GLN A 35 6.16 -16.28 0.59
N GLU A 36 4.83 -16.19 0.66
CA GLU A 36 4.02 -15.51 -0.36
C GLU A 36 4.38 -14.03 -0.50
N ILE A 37 4.71 -13.36 0.60
CA ILE A 37 5.19 -11.98 0.59
C ILE A 37 6.55 -11.86 -0.10
N LYS A 38 7.50 -12.75 0.22
CA LYS A 38 8.85 -12.75 -0.37
C LYS A 38 8.83 -13.01 -1.87
N GLU A 39 7.94 -13.88 -2.32
CA GLU A 39 7.79 -14.25 -3.74
C GLU A 39 6.82 -13.32 -4.48
N MET A 40 6.26 -12.31 -3.80
CA MET A 40 5.25 -11.44 -4.40
C MET A 40 5.85 -10.57 -5.51
N PRO A 41 5.29 -10.60 -6.74
CA PRO A 41 5.73 -9.70 -7.79
C PRO A 41 5.53 -8.24 -7.40
N VAL A 42 6.45 -7.35 -7.80
CA VAL A 42 6.40 -5.90 -7.48
C VAL A 42 5.06 -5.29 -7.83
N LEU A 43 4.49 -5.62 -8.99
CA LEU A 43 3.15 -5.16 -9.39
C LEU A 43 2.08 -5.51 -8.34
N LYS A 44 2.10 -6.75 -7.83
CA LYS A 44 1.14 -7.20 -6.82
C LYS A 44 1.38 -6.52 -5.47
N ILE A 45 2.64 -6.22 -5.12
CA ILE A 45 2.97 -5.41 -3.93
C ILE A 45 2.34 -4.02 -4.05
N LEU A 46 2.51 -3.34 -5.18
CA LEU A 46 1.96 -2.01 -5.41
C LEU A 46 0.43 -2.01 -5.31
N GLN A 47 -0.23 -2.98 -5.95
CA GLN A 47 -1.68 -3.15 -5.89
C GLN A 47 -2.16 -3.43 -4.46
N THR A 48 -1.45 -4.29 -3.74
CA THR A 48 -1.76 -4.63 -2.34
C THR A 48 -1.63 -3.42 -1.43
N ASN A 49 -0.55 -2.65 -1.57
CA ASN A 49 -0.33 -1.42 -0.80
C ASN A 49 -1.43 -0.38 -1.05
N TYR A 50 -1.84 -0.23 -2.30
CA TYR A 50 -2.95 0.65 -2.65
C TYR A 50 -4.24 0.24 -1.93
N LEU A 51 -4.57 -1.06 -1.93
CA LEU A 51 -5.75 -1.57 -1.22
C LEU A 51 -5.70 -1.27 0.28
N PHE A 52 -4.52 -1.33 0.90
CA PHE A 52 -4.35 -1.05 2.32
C PHE A 52 -4.34 0.44 2.70
N ARG A 53 -3.95 1.34 1.80
CA ARG A 53 -3.63 2.75 2.17
C ARG A 53 -4.48 3.79 1.46
N GLU A 54 -4.89 3.51 0.24
CA GLU A 54 -5.43 4.52 -0.69
C GLU A 54 -6.82 4.15 -1.21
N SER A 55 -7.30 2.95 -0.90
CA SER A 55 -8.62 2.47 -1.35
C SER A 55 -9.80 3.05 -0.55
N PHE A 56 -9.54 3.98 0.36
CA PHE A 56 -10.50 4.71 1.18
C PHE A 56 -10.00 6.14 1.44
N ILE A 57 -10.91 6.99 1.89
CA ILE A 57 -10.63 8.38 2.26
C ILE A 57 -10.88 8.53 3.76
N ILE A 58 -9.91 9.13 4.45
CA ILE A 58 -10.09 9.65 5.81
C ILE A 58 -10.61 11.08 5.68
N PRO A 59 -11.83 11.37 6.16
CA PRO A 59 -12.37 12.72 6.21
C PRO A 59 -11.42 13.70 6.93
N ASP A 60 -11.40 14.96 6.48
CA ASP A 60 -10.48 15.98 7.00
C ASP A 60 -10.61 16.17 8.51
N GLU A 61 -11.83 16.05 9.04
CA GLU A 61 -12.13 16.14 10.48
C GLU A 61 -11.41 15.06 11.32
N PHE A 62 -10.96 13.96 10.70
CA PHE A 62 -10.29 12.87 11.41
C PHE A 62 -8.81 12.73 11.07
N LYS A 63 -8.25 13.48 10.11
CA LYS A 63 -6.85 13.32 9.69
C LYS A 63 -5.82 13.45 10.82
N GLN A 64 -6.13 14.24 11.87
CA GLN A 64 -5.26 14.39 13.04
C GLN A 64 -5.45 13.30 14.10
N THR A 65 -6.58 12.62 14.10
CA THR A 65 -6.96 11.67 15.17
C THR A 65 -7.08 10.24 14.70
N LEU A 66 -7.05 10.01 13.39
CA LEU A 66 -7.11 8.70 12.77
C LEU A 66 -5.85 8.50 11.93
N ASN A 67 -5.00 7.58 12.38
CA ASN A 67 -3.87 7.12 11.60
C ASN A 67 -4.35 6.11 10.54
N SER A 68 -4.02 6.34 9.27
CA SER A 68 -4.36 5.44 8.17
C SER A 68 -3.75 4.05 8.31
N GLU A 69 -2.63 3.92 9.03
CA GLU A 69 -2.04 2.62 9.33
C GLU A 69 -2.93 1.74 10.22
N ASN A 70 -3.86 2.33 10.96
CA ASN A 70 -4.82 1.62 11.80
C ASN A 70 -6.10 1.23 11.05
N VAL A 71 -6.25 1.63 9.78
CA VAL A 71 -7.43 1.32 8.96
C VAL A 71 -7.10 0.28 7.91
N ASP A 72 -7.62 -0.93 8.06
CA ASP A 72 -7.41 -2.00 7.09
C ASP A 72 -8.35 -1.86 5.87
N GLY A 73 -7.94 -1.07 4.88
CA GLY A 73 -8.71 -0.88 3.64
C GLY A 73 -8.97 -2.17 2.84
N PHE A 74 -8.08 -3.15 2.95
CA PHE A 74 -8.25 -4.45 2.31
C PHE A 74 -9.42 -5.22 2.92
N LYS A 75 -9.48 -5.29 4.26
CA LYS A 75 -10.61 -5.89 5.01
C LYS A 75 -11.93 -5.21 4.67
N LEU A 76 -11.92 -3.88 4.60
CA LEU A 76 -13.12 -3.09 4.33
C LEU A 76 -13.66 -3.29 2.91
N GLY A 77 -12.86 -3.83 1.98
CA GLY A 77 -13.26 -4.13 0.61
C GLY A 77 -14.56 -4.94 0.50
N ALA A 78 -14.88 -5.78 1.49
CA ALA A 78 -16.12 -6.56 1.52
C ALA A 78 -17.41 -5.72 1.54
N PHE A 79 -17.34 -4.45 1.98
CA PHE A 79 -18.49 -3.54 2.07
C PHE A 79 -18.60 -2.59 0.87
N ARG A 80 -17.72 -2.73 -0.11
CA ARG A 80 -17.63 -1.86 -1.28
C ARG A 80 -18.85 -2.03 -2.18
N LYS A 81 -19.29 -0.92 -2.77
CA LYS A 81 -20.35 -0.89 -3.78
C LYS A 81 -19.80 -0.57 -5.15
N GLU A 82 -20.54 -0.96 -6.18
CA GLU A 82 -20.10 -0.91 -7.57
C GLU A 82 -19.75 0.51 -8.04
N LYS A 83 -20.71 1.44 -7.90
CA LYS A 83 -20.64 2.80 -8.49
C LYS A 83 -20.80 3.93 -7.48
N GLU A 84 -20.75 3.62 -6.18
CA GLU A 84 -20.86 4.63 -5.14
C GLU A 84 -19.88 4.39 -4.00
N ARG A 85 -19.42 5.49 -3.41
CA ARG A 85 -18.59 5.47 -2.21
C ARG A 85 -19.45 5.20 -0.99
N VAL A 86 -18.91 4.49 -0.01
CA VAL A 86 -19.67 4.08 1.18
C VAL A 86 -18.98 4.58 2.44
N LYS A 87 -19.77 5.17 3.34
CA LYS A 87 -19.32 5.54 4.68
C LYS A 87 -19.31 4.30 5.57
N ILE A 88 -18.14 3.92 6.09
CA ILE A 88 -17.95 2.78 6.97
C ILE A 88 -17.41 3.27 8.31
N SER A 89 -18.16 3.01 9.38
CA SER A 89 -17.70 3.26 10.74
C SER A 89 -16.52 2.35 11.07
N ILE A 90 -15.52 2.89 11.76
CA ILE A 90 -14.32 2.16 12.14
C ILE A 90 -14.17 2.15 13.66
N ASP A 91 -14.12 0.94 14.21
CA ASP A 91 -13.78 0.73 15.61
C ASP A 91 -12.25 0.66 15.71
N ILE A 92 -11.67 1.68 16.35
CA ILE A 92 -10.23 1.70 16.63
C ILE A 92 -10.02 0.88 17.91
N GLU A 93 -9.47 -0.32 17.79
CA GLU A 93 -9.27 -1.25 18.92
C GLU A 93 -8.23 -0.80 19.96
N LYS A 94 -7.73 0.44 19.92
CA LYS A 94 -6.72 0.90 20.89
C LYS A 94 -7.13 2.18 21.61
N GLU A 95 -7.30 1.96 22.91
CA GLU A 95 -7.33 2.87 24.06
C GLU A 95 -8.66 3.60 24.34
N GLU A 96 -9.41 2.93 25.24
CA GLU A 96 -10.38 3.45 26.19
C GLU A 96 -11.44 4.45 25.72
N LYS A 97 -12.66 3.89 25.62
CA LYS A 97 -13.98 4.49 25.83
C LYS A 97 -14.57 5.32 24.69
N LEU A 98 -15.83 4.95 24.45
CA LEU A 98 -16.82 5.47 23.51
C LEU A 98 -16.62 5.01 22.07
N SER A 99 -17.68 4.41 21.54
CA SER A 99 -17.91 4.20 20.11
C SER A 99 -17.32 5.36 19.33
N SER A 100 -16.21 5.08 18.64
CA SER A 100 -15.58 6.06 17.79
C SER A 100 -16.60 6.35 16.68
N ASN A 101 -17.24 7.53 16.70
CA ASN A 101 -18.07 8.02 15.60
C ASN A 101 -17.23 8.29 14.32
N LYS A 102 -15.95 7.88 14.31
CA LYS A 102 -15.07 8.00 13.17
C LYS A 102 -15.48 7.01 12.12
N TYR A 103 -15.32 7.45 10.89
CA TYR A 103 -15.63 6.66 9.72
C TYR A 103 -14.58 6.95 8.65
N VAL A 104 -14.50 6.03 7.71
CA VAL A 104 -13.82 6.26 6.43
C VAL A 104 -14.83 6.22 5.31
N ILE A 105 -14.49 6.86 4.20
CA ILE A 105 -15.27 6.77 2.97
C ILE A 105 -14.54 5.77 2.07
N LEU A 106 -15.08 4.56 1.99
CA LEU A 106 -14.57 3.52 1.10
C LEU A 106 -14.85 3.93 -0.35
N LEU A 107 -13.83 3.85 -1.21
CA LEU A 107 -14.02 4.09 -2.64
C LEU A 107 -14.96 3.03 -3.25
N SER A 108 -15.50 3.27 -4.44
CA SER A 108 -16.30 2.28 -5.19
C SER A 108 -15.43 1.22 -5.89
N TYR A 109 -16.03 0.14 -6.40
CA TYR A 109 -15.28 -0.85 -7.21
C TYR A 109 -14.70 -0.20 -8.47
N GLU A 110 -15.48 0.60 -9.20
CA GLU A 110 -15.00 1.29 -10.41
C GLU A 110 -13.76 2.17 -10.14
N GLU A 111 -13.74 2.91 -9.03
CA GLU A 111 -12.60 3.77 -8.67
C GLU A 111 -11.33 2.98 -8.35
N VAL A 112 -11.49 1.85 -7.64
CA VAL A 112 -10.35 1.00 -7.30
C VAL A 112 -9.86 0.22 -8.51
N ASP A 113 -10.75 -0.34 -9.33
CA ASP A 113 -10.37 -1.03 -10.55
C ASP A 113 -9.61 -0.09 -11.50
N LYS A 114 -10.09 1.15 -11.64
CA LYS A 114 -9.37 2.18 -12.37
C LYS A 114 -7.96 2.39 -11.81
N ALA A 115 -7.82 2.57 -10.50
CA ALA A 115 -6.51 2.79 -9.87
C ALA A 115 -5.57 1.57 -10.01
N LEU A 116 -6.10 0.34 -9.86
CA LEU A 116 -5.33 -0.89 -10.03
C LEU A 116 -4.87 -1.07 -11.49
N ASN A 117 -5.71 -0.68 -12.45
CA ASN A 117 -5.35 -0.66 -13.87
C ASN A 117 -4.32 0.41 -14.19
N ASP A 118 -4.42 1.60 -13.58
CA ASP A 118 -3.42 2.66 -13.72
C ASP A 118 -2.06 2.23 -13.15
N ILE A 119 -2.04 1.55 -12.00
CA ILE A 119 -0.83 0.95 -11.42
C ILE A 119 -0.22 -0.06 -12.40
N LYS A 120 -1.06 -0.94 -12.98
CA LYS A 120 -0.61 -1.91 -13.98
C LYS A 120 -0.01 -1.24 -15.21
N ALA A 121 -0.70 -0.25 -15.79
CA ALA A 121 -0.23 0.45 -16.98
C ALA A 121 1.09 1.20 -16.79
N LYS A 122 1.35 1.73 -15.59
CA LYS A 122 2.60 2.44 -15.25
C LYS A 122 3.81 1.52 -15.03
N ASN A 123 3.58 0.23 -14.83
CA ASN A 123 4.60 -0.76 -14.46
C ASN A 123 4.69 -1.92 -15.48
N GLN A 124 4.18 -1.70 -16.69
CA GLN A 124 4.38 -2.54 -17.88
C GLN A 124 5.43 -1.91 -18.78
#